data_AF-A0A099SFM0-F1
#
_entry.id   AF-A0A099SFM0-F1
#
_cell.length_a   1.000
_cell.length_b   1.000
_cell.length_c   1.000
_cell.angle_alpha   90.00
_cell.angle_beta   90.00
_cell.angle_gamma   90.00
#
_symmetry.space_group_name_H-M   'P 1'
#
loop_
_entity.id
_entity.type
_entity.pdbx_description
1 polymer ?
#
loop_
_entity_poly.entity_id
_entity_poly.type
_entity_poly.pdbx_seq_one_letter_code
_entity_poly.pdbx_strand_id
1 'polypeptide(L)'
;MAVDFKVLQKIKGNPSTEVAPERRLKINPGQDYVYDLPKELIYAVNKEFPVESLFNSDKEISEDFLEEQGKSFMAVLIKNTDSEAFRDRTADMIERVAEQTGIRFPHVFERYVEHAIIVLRPRDAWTVTEATTKQLKVRSFNCSLGKKFAEKGISNCQSFCFAAYQAAAEKVGVPVFMTCNNDANDSGLCELAFQKQ
;
A
#
# COMPACT_ATOMS: atom_id res chain seq x y z
N MET A 1 -2.83 -13.82 16.65
CA MET A 1 -2.72 -15.22 16.17
C MET A 1 -1.53 -15.31 15.24
N ALA A 2 -0.66 -16.32 15.40
CA ALA A 2 0.51 -16.49 14.54
C ALA A 2 0.05 -16.73 13.09
N VAL A 3 0.56 -15.93 12.16
CA VAL A 3 0.22 -16.02 10.74
C VAL A 3 0.83 -17.32 10.19
N ASP A 4 -0.03 -18.27 9.81
CA ASP A 4 0.40 -19.57 9.28
C ASP A 4 0.95 -19.45 7.84
N PHE A 5 2.24 -19.78 7.69
CA PHE A 5 2.99 -19.80 6.44
C PHE A 5 2.32 -20.62 5.33
N LYS A 6 1.61 -21.71 5.67
CA LYS A 6 0.91 -22.55 4.68
C LYS A 6 -0.28 -21.83 4.05
N VAL A 7 -0.85 -20.84 4.74
CA VAL A 7 -1.99 -20.07 4.23
C VAL A 7 -1.52 -18.96 3.29
N LEU A 8 -0.34 -18.36 3.52
CA LEU A 8 0.27 -17.35 2.62
C LEU A 8 0.89 -17.95 1.35
N GLN A 9 1.19 -19.26 1.34
CA GLN A 9 1.57 -19.98 0.11
C GLN A 9 0.42 -20.16 -0.88
N LYS A 10 -0.84 -20.00 -0.43
CA LYS A 10 -2.02 -20.04 -1.30
C LYS A 10 -2.35 -18.72 -1.98
N ILE A 11 -1.64 -17.64 -1.66
CA ILE A 11 -1.69 -16.40 -2.44
C ILE A 11 -0.90 -16.67 -3.72
N LYS A 12 -1.54 -17.35 -4.67
CA LYS A 12 -1.15 -17.28 -6.06
C LYS A 12 -1.53 -15.87 -6.50
N GLY A 13 -0.58 -14.94 -6.43
CA GLY A 13 -0.63 -13.81 -7.35
C GLY A 13 -0.84 -14.44 -8.72
N ASN A 14 -1.89 -14.06 -9.44
CA ASN A 14 -2.12 -14.59 -10.78
C ASN A 14 -0.83 -14.30 -11.55
N PRO A 15 0.01 -15.31 -11.88
CA PRO A 15 1.13 -15.02 -12.76
C PRO A 15 0.46 -14.56 -14.04
N SER A 16 0.79 -13.35 -14.50
CA SER A 16 0.31 -12.90 -15.79
C SER A 16 0.65 -14.00 -16.79
N THR A 17 -0.37 -14.67 -17.32
CA THR A 17 -0.23 -15.86 -18.18
C THR A 17 0.38 -15.54 -19.53
N GLU A 18 0.80 -14.30 -19.78
CA GLU A 18 1.35 -13.87 -21.04
C GLU A 18 2.47 -12.88 -20.80
N VAL A 19 3.72 -13.33 -20.84
CA VAL A 19 4.72 -12.85 -21.82
C VAL A 19 5.79 -13.94 -21.96
N ALA A 20 6.10 -14.36 -23.18
CA ALA A 20 7.16 -15.33 -23.47
C ALA A 20 8.48 -15.01 -22.70
N PRO A 21 9.24 -16.02 -22.24
CA PRO A 21 10.43 -15.87 -21.38
C PRO A 21 11.48 -14.85 -21.89
N GLU A 22 11.53 -14.64 -23.20
CA GLU A 22 12.49 -13.82 -23.94
C GLU A 22 12.08 -12.34 -24.09
N ARG A 23 10.83 -11.97 -23.76
CA ARG A 23 10.29 -10.62 -24.04
C ARG A 23 10.48 -9.61 -22.91
N ARG A 24 10.90 -10.05 -21.71
CA ARG A 24 11.21 -9.11 -20.62
C ARG A 24 12.61 -8.53 -20.86
N LEU A 25 12.72 -7.21 -20.92
CA LEU A 25 14.01 -6.52 -20.84
C LEU A 25 14.66 -6.86 -19.49
N LYS A 26 15.56 -7.83 -19.49
CA LYS A 26 16.40 -8.18 -18.34
C LYS A 26 17.70 -7.38 -18.45
N ILE A 27 18.05 -6.63 -17.39
CA ILE A 27 19.34 -5.91 -17.35
C ILE A 27 20.51 -6.90 -17.47
N ASN A 28 20.39 -8.06 -16.80
CA ASN A 28 21.31 -9.18 -16.97
C ASN A 28 20.57 -10.35 -17.64
N PRO A 29 20.95 -10.76 -18.85
CA PRO A 29 20.40 -11.95 -19.50
C PRO A 29 20.53 -13.18 -18.59
N GLY A 30 19.46 -13.98 -18.46
CA GLY A 30 19.45 -15.20 -17.64
C GLY A 30 19.26 -15.00 -16.13
N GLN A 31 19.20 -13.75 -15.64
CA GLN A 31 18.88 -13.49 -14.23
C GLN A 31 17.36 -13.35 -14.03
N ASP A 32 16.77 -14.25 -13.26
CA ASP A 32 15.41 -14.09 -12.77
C ASP A 32 15.43 -13.21 -11.52
N TYR A 33 14.67 -12.13 -11.56
CA TYR A 33 14.48 -11.25 -10.42
C TYR A 33 13.17 -11.64 -9.73
N VAL A 34 13.20 -11.74 -8.41
CA VAL A 34 11.97 -11.80 -7.61
C VAL A 34 11.33 -10.42 -7.72
N TYR A 35 10.18 -10.34 -8.39
CA TYR A 35 9.45 -9.09 -8.62
C TYR A 35 8.45 -8.79 -7.49
N ASP A 36 8.28 -9.71 -6.54
CA ASP A 36 7.31 -9.57 -5.46
C ASP A 36 7.94 -8.89 -4.24
N LEU A 37 7.15 -8.03 -3.59
CA LEU A 37 7.48 -7.48 -2.28
C LEU A 37 7.83 -8.62 -1.30
N PRO A 38 8.98 -8.57 -0.60
CA PRO A 38 9.33 -9.59 0.37
C PRO A 38 8.22 -9.72 1.42
N LYS A 39 7.71 -10.94 1.64
CA LYS A 39 6.68 -11.19 2.66
C LYS A 39 7.17 -10.82 4.06
N GLU A 40 8.49 -10.83 4.23
CA GLU A 40 9.25 -10.36 5.38
C GLU A 40 8.92 -8.91 5.75
N LEU A 41 8.65 -8.04 4.78
CA LEU A 41 8.22 -6.66 5.05
C LEU A 41 6.87 -6.63 5.79
N ILE A 42 5.93 -7.48 5.38
CA ILE A 42 4.62 -7.59 6.05
C ILE A 42 4.80 -7.96 7.52
N TYR A 43 5.71 -8.90 7.82
CA TYR A 43 5.99 -9.30 9.20
C TYR A 43 6.72 -8.22 9.99
N ALA A 44 7.70 -7.55 9.39
CA ALA A 44 8.45 -6.48 10.03
C ALA A 44 7.53 -5.33 10.44
N VAL A 45 6.67 -4.88 9.52
CA VAL A 45 5.70 -3.83 9.82
C VAL A 45 4.66 -4.31 10.83
N ASN A 46 4.08 -5.51 10.68
CA ASN A 46 3.09 -6.02 11.65
C ASN A 46 3.66 -6.24 13.05
N LYS A 47 4.98 -6.44 13.20
CA LYS A 47 5.63 -6.54 14.50
C LYS A 47 5.68 -5.21 15.23
N GLU A 48 5.94 -4.12 14.51
CA GLU A 48 6.00 -2.76 15.06
C GLU A 48 4.62 -2.10 15.14
N PHE A 49 3.74 -2.42 14.19
CA PHE A 49 2.37 -1.93 14.08
C PHE A 49 1.40 -3.10 13.80
N PRO A 50 0.93 -3.82 14.83
CA PRO A 50 -0.05 -4.88 14.64
C PRO A 50 -1.39 -4.27 14.27
N VAL A 51 -1.92 -4.54 13.07
CA VAL A 51 -3.21 -3.97 12.62
C VAL A 51 -4.35 -4.24 13.60
N GLU A 52 -4.32 -5.37 14.30
CA GLU A 52 -5.30 -5.71 15.33
C GLU A 52 -5.33 -4.71 16.49
N SER A 53 -4.24 -3.99 16.79
CA SER A 53 -4.21 -2.99 17.85
C SER A 53 -5.13 -1.81 17.56
N LEU A 54 -5.45 -1.54 16.28
CA LEU A 54 -6.44 -0.53 15.89
C LEU A 54 -7.84 -0.81 16.45
N PHE A 55 -8.15 -2.07 16.73
CA PHE A 55 -9.50 -2.54 17.06
C PHE A 55 -9.63 -3.10 18.48
N ASN A 56 -8.54 -3.10 19.25
CA ASN A 56 -8.46 -3.67 20.60
C ASN A 56 -8.50 -2.60 21.70
N SER A 57 -8.76 -1.34 21.38
CA SER A 57 -8.91 -0.29 22.39
C SER A 57 -10.31 -0.29 22.98
N ASP A 58 -10.41 -0.35 24.32
CA ASP A 58 -11.65 -0.06 25.05
C ASP A 58 -12.08 1.41 24.94
N LYS A 59 -11.26 2.25 24.31
CA LYS A 59 -11.52 3.67 24.06
C LYS A 59 -12.34 3.84 22.79
N GLU A 60 -13.19 4.87 22.80
CA GLU A 60 -13.89 5.36 21.63
C GLU A 60 -12.89 5.71 20.52
N ILE A 61 -13.10 5.13 19.34
CA ILE A 61 -12.24 5.35 18.17
C ILE A 61 -12.65 6.68 17.54
N SER A 62 -11.97 7.75 17.94
CA SER A 62 -12.17 9.09 17.38
C SER A 62 -11.44 9.26 16.04
N GLU A 63 -11.81 10.30 15.30
CA GLU A 63 -11.10 10.68 14.07
C GLU A 63 -9.62 11.01 14.33
N ASP A 64 -9.32 11.80 15.36
CA ASP A 64 -7.94 12.12 15.74
C ASP A 64 -7.11 10.86 16.02
N PHE A 65 -7.70 9.87 16.69
CA PHE A 65 -7.05 8.59 16.92
C PHE A 65 -6.74 7.88 15.60
N LEU A 66 -7.70 7.82 14.67
CA LEU A 66 -7.47 7.21 13.34
C LEU A 66 -6.37 7.93 12.57
N GLU A 67 -6.31 9.26 12.63
CA GLU A 67 -5.26 10.04 11.98
C GLU A 67 -3.88 9.75 12.56
N GLU A 68 -3.75 9.76 13.90
CA GLU A 68 -2.49 9.44 14.58
C GLU A 68 -2.02 8.02 14.25
N GLN A 69 -2.95 7.06 14.24
CA GLN A 69 -2.64 5.68 13.86
C GLN A 69 -2.24 5.57 12.39
N GLY A 70 -2.90 6.29 11.48
CA GLY A 70 -2.54 6.32 10.05
C GLY A 70 -1.12 6.86 9.82
N LYS A 71 -0.77 7.98 10.45
CA LYS A 71 0.58 8.56 10.41
C LYS A 71 1.62 7.61 10.99
N SER A 72 1.32 7.02 12.16
CA SER A 72 2.21 6.06 12.84
C SER A 72 2.48 4.83 11.98
N PHE A 73 1.42 4.25 11.40
CA PHE A 73 1.52 3.13 10.47
C PHE A 73 2.43 3.48 9.28
N MET A 74 2.18 4.61 8.61
CA MET A 74 2.95 4.98 7.43
C MET A 74 4.41 5.27 7.79
N ALA A 75 4.71 5.86 8.95
CA ALA A 75 6.08 6.07 9.40
C ALA A 75 6.85 4.74 9.56
N VAL A 76 6.21 3.73 10.17
CA VAL A 76 6.78 2.37 10.29
C VAL A 76 6.97 1.73 8.91
N LEU A 77 6.00 1.88 8.01
CA LEU A 77 6.06 1.35 6.66
C LEU A 77 7.21 1.97 5.86
N ILE A 78 7.34 3.30 5.88
CA ILE A 78 8.42 4.03 5.19
C ILE A 78 9.77 3.58 5.71
N LYS A 79 9.96 3.55 7.04
CA LYS A 79 11.21 3.11 7.68
C LYS A 79 11.63 1.72 7.19
N ASN A 80 10.70 0.77 7.14
CA ASN A 80 11.01 -0.59 6.69
C ASN A 80 11.20 -0.64 5.17
N THR A 81 10.31 -0.02 4.39
CA THR A 81 10.35 0.03 2.92
C THR A 81 11.63 0.65 2.35
N ASP A 82 12.18 1.66 3.04
CA ASP A 82 13.40 2.36 2.61
C ASP A 82 14.68 1.72 3.16
N SER A 83 14.57 0.70 4.04
CA SER A 83 15.73 -0.01 4.58
C SER A 83 16.42 -0.87 3.51
N GLU A 84 17.74 -1.05 3.63
CA GLU A 84 18.51 -1.92 2.72
C GLU A 84 17.98 -3.36 2.66
N ALA A 85 17.31 -3.81 3.74
CA ALA A 85 16.76 -5.16 3.81
C ALA A 85 15.53 -5.37 2.91
N PHE A 86 14.73 -4.33 2.66
CA PHE A 86 13.46 -4.43 1.92
C PHE A 86 13.38 -3.53 0.69
N ARG A 87 14.35 -2.66 0.49
CA ARG A 87 14.45 -1.83 -0.71
C ARG A 87 14.84 -2.70 -1.90
N ASP A 88 13.91 -2.83 -2.84
CA ASP A 88 14.08 -3.64 -4.02
C ASP A 88 14.64 -2.82 -5.20
N ARG A 89 14.98 -3.50 -6.29
CA ARG A 89 15.48 -2.85 -7.49
C ARG A 89 14.43 -1.92 -8.14
N THR A 90 13.15 -2.19 -7.95
CA THR A 90 12.07 -1.33 -8.45
C THR A 90 12.13 0.04 -7.77
N ALA A 91 12.34 0.08 -6.46
CA ALA A 91 12.56 1.30 -5.70
C ALA A 91 13.71 2.13 -6.26
N ASP A 92 14.86 1.49 -6.52
CA ASP A 92 16.05 2.17 -7.05
C ASP A 92 15.82 2.72 -8.45
N MET A 93 15.11 1.96 -9.29
CA MET A 93 14.77 2.39 -10.63
C MET A 93 13.82 3.59 -10.60
N ILE A 94 12.78 3.55 -9.76
CA ILE A 94 11.83 4.65 -9.58
C ILE A 94 12.54 5.92 -9.10
N GLU A 95 13.40 5.84 -8.09
CA GLU A 95 14.13 7.01 -7.59
C GLU A 95 15.11 7.56 -8.63
N ARG A 96 15.84 6.69 -9.34
CA ARG A 96 16.77 7.13 -10.40
C ARG A 96 16.06 7.84 -11.55
N VAL A 97 14.89 7.34 -11.97
CA VAL A 97 14.06 8.01 -12.99
C VAL A 97 13.57 9.36 -12.47
N ALA A 98 13.15 9.42 -11.21
CA ALA A 98 12.69 10.66 -10.59
C ALA A 98 13.81 11.71 -10.50
N GLU A 99 15.04 11.31 -10.16
CA GLU A 99 16.22 12.17 -10.15
C GLU A 99 16.57 12.70 -11.55
N GLN A 100 16.49 11.84 -12.57
CA GLN A 100 16.84 12.20 -13.95
C GLN A 100 15.80 13.10 -14.62
N THR A 101 14.52 12.92 -14.29
CA THR A 101 13.41 13.62 -14.98
C THR A 101 12.82 14.76 -14.17
N GLY A 102 13.08 14.81 -12.86
CA GLY A 102 12.38 15.69 -11.92
C GLY A 102 10.92 15.29 -11.66
N ILE A 103 10.44 14.17 -12.22
CA ILE A 103 9.05 13.71 -12.07
C ILE A 103 8.99 12.65 -10.97
N ARG A 104 8.49 13.04 -9.79
CA ARG A 104 8.29 12.12 -8.65
C ARG A 104 6.93 11.44 -8.63
N PHE A 105 5.88 12.12 -9.12
CA PHE A 105 4.50 11.60 -9.15
C PHE A 105 4.17 10.98 -10.52
N PRO A 106 3.46 9.83 -10.58
CA PRO A 106 2.85 9.13 -9.44
C PRO A 106 3.81 8.15 -8.76
N HIS A 107 4.80 7.61 -9.48
CA HIS A 107 5.44 6.34 -9.12
C HIS A 107 6.21 6.33 -7.79
N VAL A 108 6.88 7.42 -7.41
CA VAL A 108 7.56 7.45 -6.10
C VAL A 108 6.54 7.38 -4.96
N PHE A 109 5.41 8.08 -5.11
CA PHE A 109 4.32 8.08 -4.15
C PHE A 109 3.53 6.76 -4.18
N GLU A 110 3.19 6.28 -5.38
CA GLU A 110 2.48 5.04 -5.66
C GLU A 110 3.13 3.84 -4.98
N ARG A 111 4.47 3.75 -4.98
CA ARG A 111 5.21 2.70 -4.26
C ARG A 111 4.77 2.55 -2.81
N TYR A 112 4.63 3.67 -2.07
CA TYR A 112 4.18 3.62 -0.68
C TYR A 112 2.70 3.27 -0.56
N VAL A 113 1.86 3.70 -1.52
CA VAL A 113 0.44 3.34 -1.57
C VAL A 113 0.26 1.83 -1.75
N GLU A 114 0.97 1.25 -2.71
CA GLU A 114 0.93 -0.18 -2.98
C GLU A 114 1.47 -1.00 -1.81
N HIS A 115 2.60 -0.59 -1.23
CA HIS A 115 3.17 -1.26 -0.06
C HIS A 115 2.22 -1.20 1.13
N ALA A 116 1.55 -0.07 1.37
CA ALA A 116 0.57 0.06 2.45
C ALA A 116 -0.60 -0.90 2.27
N ILE A 117 -1.11 -1.02 1.03
CA ILE A 117 -2.15 -1.98 0.69
C ILE A 117 -1.67 -3.41 0.93
N ILE A 118 -0.50 -3.78 0.44
CA ILE A 118 0.01 -5.16 0.59
C ILE A 118 0.23 -5.50 2.07
N VAL A 119 0.74 -4.57 2.87
CA VAL A 119 1.02 -4.79 4.30
C VAL A 119 -0.26 -4.85 5.14
N LEU A 120 -1.18 -3.91 4.96
CA LEU A 120 -2.43 -3.86 5.73
C LEU A 120 -3.40 -4.97 5.35
N ARG A 121 -3.40 -5.33 4.06
CA ARG A 121 -4.47 -6.14 3.45
C ARG A 121 -3.92 -7.03 2.33
N PRO A 122 -3.01 -7.98 2.66
CA PRO A 122 -2.25 -8.80 1.69
C PRO A 122 -3.10 -9.74 0.83
N ARG A 123 -4.39 -9.91 1.15
CA ARG A 123 -5.31 -10.80 0.42
C ARG A 123 -6.37 -10.05 -0.37
N ASP A 124 -6.38 -8.72 -0.28
CA ASP A 124 -7.37 -7.94 -1.01
C ASP A 124 -7.01 -7.96 -2.50
N ALA A 125 -8.03 -8.08 -3.34
CA ALA A 125 -7.95 -7.81 -4.75
C ALA A 125 -8.01 -6.29 -4.94
N TRP A 126 -6.98 -5.73 -5.56
CA TRP A 126 -6.89 -4.31 -5.87
C TRP A 126 -6.19 -4.09 -7.20
N THR A 127 -6.37 -2.91 -7.78
CA THR A 127 -5.71 -2.48 -9.00
C THR A 127 -5.47 -0.98 -8.98
N VAL A 128 -4.41 -0.55 -9.65
CA VAL A 128 -4.26 0.85 -10.07
C VAL A 128 -5.18 1.04 -11.28
N THR A 129 -6.17 1.92 -11.17
CA THR A 129 -7.12 2.22 -12.26
C THR A 129 -6.65 3.40 -13.12
N GLU A 130 -5.76 4.23 -12.59
CA GLU A 130 -5.14 5.33 -13.31
C GLU A 130 -3.78 5.68 -12.67
N ALA A 131 -2.74 5.86 -13.46
CA ALA A 131 -1.43 6.35 -13.03
C ALA A 131 -0.85 7.30 -14.09
N THR A 132 -1.03 8.59 -13.87
CA THR A 132 -0.51 9.67 -14.72
C THR A 132 0.30 10.65 -13.88
N THR A 133 1.02 11.58 -14.53
CA THR A 133 1.78 12.63 -13.84
C THR A 133 0.91 13.62 -13.04
N LYS A 134 -0.42 13.52 -13.13
CA LYS A 134 -1.39 14.38 -12.45
C LYS A 134 -2.35 13.62 -11.54
N GLN A 135 -2.63 12.36 -11.82
CA GLN A 135 -3.62 11.56 -11.11
C GLN A 135 -3.14 10.13 -10.87
N LEU A 136 -3.35 9.64 -9.64
CA LEU A 136 -3.23 8.24 -9.26
C LEU A 136 -4.58 7.79 -8.70
N LYS A 137 -5.11 6.66 -9.16
CA LYS A 137 -6.33 6.05 -8.61
C LYS A 137 -6.05 4.59 -8.29
N VAL A 138 -6.41 4.19 -7.08
CA VAL A 138 -6.25 2.81 -6.62
C VAL A 138 -7.60 2.30 -6.13
N ARG A 139 -8.04 1.19 -6.70
CA ARG A 139 -9.33 0.56 -6.40
C ARG A 139 -9.10 -0.77 -5.71
N SER A 140 -9.69 -0.93 -4.54
CA SER A 140 -9.93 -2.20 -3.88
C SER A 140 -11.31 -2.74 -4.26
N PHE A 141 -11.39 -4.03 -4.61
CA PHE A 141 -12.65 -4.71 -4.88
C PHE A 141 -13.26 -5.36 -3.63
N ASN A 142 -12.45 -5.56 -2.58
CA ASN A 142 -12.86 -6.24 -1.34
C ASN A 142 -12.08 -5.72 -0.13
N CYS A 143 -12.16 -4.42 0.16
CA CYS A 143 -11.42 -3.75 1.23
C CYS A 143 -11.68 -4.40 2.60
N SER A 144 -10.80 -5.30 3.04
CA SER A 144 -10.96 -6.04 4.28
C SER A 144 -10.76 -5.16 5.51
N LEU A 145 -9.91 -4.14 5.41
CA LEU A 145 -9.73 -3.14 6.45
C LEU A 145 -11.02 -2.32 6.69
N GLY A 146 -11.65 -1.84 5.60
CA GLY A 146 -12.92 -1.12 5.68
C GLY A 146 -14.04 -1.97 6.29
N LYS A 147 -14.13 -3.26 5.91
CA LYS A 147 -15.07 -4.21 6.52
C LYS A 147 -14.84 -4.37 8.02
N LYS A 148 -13.58 -4.52 8.46
CA LYS A 148 -13.24 -4.59 9.90
C LYS A 148 -13.65 -3.34 10.67
N PHE A 149 -13.47 -2.14 10.09
CA PHE A 149 -13.95 -0.90 10.69
C PHE A 149 -15.49 -0.89 10.81
N ALA A 150 -16.20 -1.27 9.75
CA ALA A 150 -17.67 -1.33 9.76
C ALA A 150 -18.22 -2.34 10.78
N GLU A 151 -17.60 -3.51 10.93
CA GLU A 151 -17.93 -4.52 11.96
C GLU A 151 -17.81 -3.97 13.39
N LYS A 152 -16.99 -2.94 13.60
CA LYS A 152 -16.81 -2.24 14.86
C LYS A 152 -17.67 -0.98 15.00
N GLY A 153 -18.55 -0.71 14.03
CA GLY A 153 -19.42 0.47 14.02
C GLY A 153 -18.71 1.77 13.65
N ILE A 154 -17.53 1.70 13.03
CA ILE A 154 -16.70 2.86 12.66
C ILE A 154 -16.92 3.17 11.18
N SER A 155 -17.56 4.30 10.88
CA SER A 155 -17.94 4.69 9.51
C SER A 155 -16.92 5.60 8.82
N ASN A 156 -15.91 6.11 9.52
CA ASN A 156 -14.92 7.07 9.02
C ASN A 156 -13.53 6.45 8.78
N CYS A 157 -13.47 5.20 8.30
CA CYS A 157 -12.19 4.51 8.06
C CYS A 157 -11.24 5.26 7.10
N GLN A 158 -11.77 6.16 6.26
CA GLN A 158 -10.97 7.00 5.37
C GLN A 158 -10.00 7.91 6.11
N SER A 159 -10.30 8.35 7.34
CA SER A 159 -9.42 9.26 8.09
C SER A 159 -8.06 8.60 8.37
N PHE A 160 -8.05 7.30 8.69
CA PHE A 160 -6.81 6.51 8.80
C PHE A 160 -6.04 6.47 7.47
N CYS A 161 -6.72 6.13 6.38
CA CYS A 161 -6.09 6.01 5.05
C CYS A 161 -5.52 7.36 4.58
N PHE A 162 -6.28 8.44 4.71
CA PHE A 162 -5.85 9.78 4.34
C PHE A 162 -4.64 10.22 5.14
N ALA A 163 -4.65 10.03 6.45
CA ALA A 163 -3.50 10.37 7.29
C ALA A 163 -2.25 9.56 6.94
N ALA A 164 -2.40 8.27 6.65
CA ALA A 164 -1.31 7.41 6.19
C ALA A 164 -0.74 7.92 4.85
N TYR A 165 -1.58 8.13 3.84
CA TYR A 165 -1.10 8.58 2.53
C TYR A 165 -0.62 10.03 2.54
N GLN A 166 -1.08 10.86 3.47
CA GLN A 166 -0.57 12.22 3.67
C GLN A 166 0.88 12.18 4.14
N ALA A 167 1.20 11.30 5.10
CA ALA A 167 2.58 11.09 5.53
C ALA A 167 3.49 10.58 4.38
N ALA A 168 2.96 9.74 3.48
CA ALA A 168 3.70 9.31 2.29
C ALA A 168 3.92 10.48 1.29
N ALA A 169 2.90 11.31 1.07
CA ALA A 169 2.98 12.49 0.21
C ALA A 169 4.04 13.49 0.72
N GLU A 170 4.07 13.72 2.03
CA GLU A 170 5.08 14.54 2.72
C GLU A 170 6.49 13.97 2.57
N LYS A 171 6.66 12.65 2.79
CA LYS A 171 7.95 11.96 2.60
C LYS A 171 8.49 12.12 1.18
N VAL A 172 7.61 12.10 0.18
CA VAL A 172 8.00 12.19 -1.24
C VAL A 172 8.19 13.63 -1.69
N GLY A 173 7.70 14.61 -0.93
CA GLY A 173 7.71 16.02 -1.31
C GLY A 173 6.72 16.34 -2.43
N VAL A 174 5.60 15.61 -2.49
CA VAL A 174 4.55 15.82 -3.50
C VAL A 174 3.23 16.10 -2.79
N PRO A 175 2.74 17.35 -2.80
CA PRO A 175 1.41 17.66 -2.28
C PRO A 175 0.35 17.00 -3.16
N VAL A 176 -0.60 16.31 -2.53
CA VAL A 176 -1.71 15.64 -3.21
C VAL A 176 -3.03 16.00 -2.54
N PHE A 177 -4.05 16.20 -3.35
CA PHE A 177 -5.43 16.22 -2.90
C PHE A 177 -5.99 14.79 -2.96
N MET A 178 -6.66 14.35 -1.91
CA MET A 178 -7.15 12.98 -1.78
C MET A 178 -8.66 12.93 -1.73
N THR A 179 -9.25 11.97 -2.43
CA THR A 179 -10.66 11.62 -2.28
C THR A 179 -10.81 10.12 -2.10
N CYS A 180 -11.88 9.72 -1.41
CA CYS A 180 -12.25 8.34 -1.22
C CYS A 180 -13.70 8.16 -1.63
N ASN A 181 -13.95 7.16 -2.47
CA ASN A 181 -15.29 6.65 -2.73
C ASN A 181 -15.33 5.21 -2.21
N ASN A 182 -16.09 4.98 -1.14
CA ASN A 182 -16.22 3.67 -0.54
C ASN A 182 -17.69 3.22 -0.49
N ASP A 183 -17.86 1.92 -0.68
CA ASP A 183 -19.09 1.21 -0.42
C ASP A 183 -18.77 0.12 0.61
N ALA A 184 -18.60 0.57 1.86
CA ALA A 184 -18.17 -0.28 2.96
C ALA A 184 -19.27 -1.26 3.40
N ASN A 185 -20.53 -0.98 3.06
CA ASN A 185 -21.70 -1.68 3.57
C ASN A 185 -22.21 -2.81 2.66
N ASP A 186 -21.82 -2.85 1.38
CA ASP A 186 -22.32 -3.84 0.42
C ASP A 186 -21.16 -4.58 -0.29
N SER A 187 -20.53 -3.95 -1.28
CA SER A 187 -19.51 -4.60 -2.11
C SER A 187 -18.14 -4.73 -1.43
N GLY A 188 -17.83 -3.83 -0.48
CA GLY A 188 -16.46 -3.65 0.03
C GLY A 188 -15.55 -2.94 -0.98
N LEU A 189 -16.13 -2.30 -2.01
CA LEU A 189 -15.39 -1.49 -2.96
C LEU A 189 -14.87 -0.23 -2.25
N CYS A 190 -13.60 0.10 -2.48
CA CYS A 190 -13.00 1.33 -1.98
C CYS A 190 -12.03 1.85 -3.04
N GLU A 191 -12.28 3.04 -3.56
CA GLU A 191 -11.40 3.73 -4.49
C GLU A 191 -10.83 4.97 -3.82
N LEU A 192 -9.50 5.07 -3.84
CA LEU A 192 -8.76 6.25 -3.43
C LEU A 192 -8.23 6.94 -4.68
N ALA A 193 -8.45 8.23 -4.79
CA ALA A 193 -7.89 9.05 -5.84
C ALA A 193 -6.97 10.11 -5.24
N PHE A 194 -5.81 10.28 -5.87
CA PHE A 194 -4.78 11.24 -5.50
C PHE A 194 -4.54 12.14 -6.70
N GLN A 195 -4.71 13.44 -6.52
CA GLN A 195 -4.45 14.45 -7.55
C GLN A 195 -3.28 15.32 -7.11
N LYS A 196 -2.23 15.38 -7.94
CA LYS A 196 -1.09 16.26 -7.69
C LYS A 196 -1.56 17.73 -7.71
N GLN A 197 -1.18 18.49 -6.69
CA GLN A 197 -1.43 19.94 -6.60
C GLN A 197 -0.41 20.75 -7.40
#